data_AF-A0A2E0WK80-F1
#
_entry.id   AF-A0A2E0WK80-F1
#
_cell.length_a   1.000
_cell.length_b   1.000
_cell.length_c   1.000
_cell.angle_alpha   90.00
_cell.angle_beta   90.00
_cell.angle_gamma   90.00
#
_symmetry.space_group_name_H-M   'P 1'
#
loop_
_entity.id
_entity.type
_entity.pdbx_description
1 polymer ?
#
loop_
_entity_poly.entity_id
_entity_poly.type
_entity_poly.pdbx_seq_one_letter_code
_entity_poly.pdbx_strand_id
1 'polypeptide(L)'
;MSRYTRRELLRLLGRAGTASMLGAMGLPLVGCGGKDESMGEAGEAAGGRQTALNRPRVVIVGGGFGGTSCAKYLRRYVKDVEILLVEPRQTYHTCPFSNTVLAGMNPIDFIAHDYDTLRSAHGVEVIHQRVGEIDPVAKAASLDDGRTLGYDYLVLAPGIDMRWDAIEGYDQAAAEAMPHAWQAGDQTRLLRAQLEAMDDGGTVIIAPPNNPFRCPPGPYERASLIAHYLKQHKPKSKILILDAKEKFSKQGLFMQGWEALYPGMIEWVKGSDWGGMGRVDAGQKTIYSMFDKAFKGDVVNLIPPQQAGEIALRTGLANDDGWCPVDQRSFESSMHKDLFVIGDASVAGQMPKSGFAANSQGKVCAAAIAARLLEVDLPEPSYVNTCYSLVGPDYGISVAAVYRMQEGQIKSVEDSGGVSPTEADAEFRRDEARYAEGWYQSITSDMFG
;
A
#
# COMPACT_ATOMS: atom_id res chain seq x y z
N MET A 1 -6.03 39.91 -9.96
CA MET A 1 -6.64 39.39 -11.20
C MET A 1 -5.75 39.76 -12.39
N SER A 2 -5.13 38.78 -13.03
CA SER A 2 -4.65 38.89 -14.41
C SER A 2 -4.78 37.49 -15.03
N ARG A 3 -5.62 37.38 -16.06
CA ARG A 3 -5.92 36.12 -16.76
C ARG A 3 -5.04 36.07 -18.00
N TYR A 4 -4.11 35.11 -18.05
CA TYR A 4 -3.37 34.80 -19.27
C TYR A 4 -4.32 34.31 -20.37
N THR A 5 -4.06 34.72 -21.60
CA THR A 5 -4.95 34.41 -22.74
C THR A 5 -4.57 33.09 -23.41
N ARG A 6 -5.56 32.43 -24.02
CA ARG A 6 -5.43 31.13 -24.72
C ARG A 6 -4.33 31.10 -25.81
N ARG A 7 -3.86 32.27 -26.27
CA ARG A 7 -2.80 32.42 -27.27
C ARG A 7 -1.39 32.32 -26.69
N GLU A 8 -1.23 32.57 -25.39
CA GLU A 8 0.06 32.46 -24.69
C GLU A 8 0.36 31.02 -24.28
N LEU A 9 -0.68 30.21 -24.04
CA LEU A 9 -0.54 28.77 -23.75
C LEU A 9 -0.04 27.94 -24.95
N LEU A 10 -0.29 28.40 -26.18
CA LEU A 10 0.08 27.68 -27.41
C LEU A 10 1.52 27.90 -27.88
N ARG A 11 2.26 28.83 -27.26
CA ARG A 11 3.71 29.04 -27.54
C ARG A 11 4.63 28.20 -26.67
N LEU A 12 4.11 27.56 -25.61
CA LEU A 12 4.88 26.72 -24.69
C LEU A 12 4.89 25.23 -25.07
N LEU A 13 4.09 24.81 -26.06
CA LEU A 13 3.95 23.39 -26.45
C LEU A 13 4.49 23.07 -27.86
N GLY A 14 5.23 23.98 -28.48
CA GLY A 14 5.62 23.87 -29.89
C GLY A 14 7.12 23.72 -30.14
N ARG A 15 7.84 22.79 -29.48
CA ARG A 15 9.17 22.32 -29.94
C ARG A 15 9.43 20.87 -29.55
N ALA A 16 8.95 19.94 -30.37
CA ALA A 16 9.50 18.59 -30.48
C ALA A 16 9.26 18.04 -31.89
N GLY A 17 10.33 17.55 -32.53
CA GLY A 17 10.37 16.95 -33.88
C GLY A 17 11.01 17.89 -34.92
N THR A 18 12.01 17.55 -35.74
CA THR A 18 12.51 16.26 -36.25
C THR A 18 13.76 16.52 -37.13
N ALA A 19 14.76 15.60 -37.17
CA ALA A 19 15.71 15.27 -38.27
C ALA A 19 16.88 14.47 -37.66
N SER A 20 17.22 13.21 -37.96
CA SER A 20 17.41 12.41 -39.19
C SER A 20 18.75 12.58 -39.93
N MET A 21 19.65 11.61 -39.67
CA MET A 21 20.59 10.86 -40.55
C MET A 21 21.76 11.48 -41.37
N LEU A 22 22.80 10.62 -41.53
CA LEU A 22 23.94 10.53 -42.47
C LEU A 22 25.21 11.35 -42.16
N GLY A 23 26.46 10.88 -42.28
CA GLY A 23 27.10 9.64 -42.78
C GLY A 23 28.62 9.73 -42.47
N ALA A 24 29.31 8.63 -42.13
CA ALA A 24 30.24 7.84 -42.98
C ALA A 24 31.71 8.33 -43.09
N MET A 25 32.61 7.34 -43.25
CA MET A 25 34.09 7.35 -43.44
C MET A 25 34.92 7.24 -42.15
N GLY A 26 35.85 6.30 -41.91
CA GLY A 26 36.50 5.30 -42.77
C GLY A 26 38.04 5.44 -42.73
N LEU A 27 38.70 4.75 -41.77
CA LEU A 27 40.04 4.07 -41.76
C LEU A 27 41.28 4.70 -42.47
N PRO A 28 42.52 4.50 -41.94
CA PRO A 28 43.18 3.19 -41.99
C PRO A 28 44.00 2.74 -40.75
N LEU A 29 44.20 1.41 -40.73
CA LEU A 29 45.14 0.58 -39.95
C LEU A 29 46.61 0.79 -40.36
N VAL A 30 47.55 0.58 -39.43
CA VAL A 30 48.83 -0.21 -39.48
C VAL A 30 49.39 -0.14 -38.02
N GLY A 31 49.94 -1.14 -37.32
CA GLY A 31 50.47 -2.46 -37.66
C GLY A 31 51.92 -2.61 -37.12
N CYS A 32 52.06 -3.21 -35.93
CA CYS A 32 53.19 -3.94 -35.30
C CYS A 32 54.68 -3.59 -35.54
N GLY A 33 55.43 -3.56 -34.42
CA GLY A 33 56.69 -4.32 -34.28
C GLY A 33 57.92 -3.55 -33.77
N GLY A 34 58.51 -4.01 -32.66
CA GLY A 34 59.87 -3.63 -32.23
C GLY A 34 60.19 -3.97 -30.77
N LYS A 35 61.11 -4.90 -30.56
CA LYS A 35 61.73 -5.28 -29.27
C LYS A 35 62.74 -4.21 -28.82
N ASP A 36 62.97 -4.05 -27.52
CA ASP A 36 64.31 -4.16 -26.91
C ASP A 36 64.31 -4.01 -25.38
N GLU A 37 65.27 -4.70 -24.76
CA GLU A 37 65.56 -4.83 -23.34
C GLU A 37 66.26 -3.57 -22.78
N SER A 38 65.99 -3.17 -21.52
CA SER A 38 67.04 -2.78 -20.56
C SER A 38 66.50 -2.44 -19.16
N MET A 39 67.06 -3.14 -18.17
CA MET A 39 67.49 -2.71 -16.83
C MET A 39 66.65 -1.71 -16.00
N GLY A 40 66.06 -2.25 -14.93
CA GLY A 40 66.30 -1.84 -13.53
C GLY A 40 65.88 -0.45 -13.08
N GLU A 41 64.83 -0.37 -12.26
CA GLU A 41 64.77 0.52 -11.10
C GLU A 41 63.75 -0.01 -10.08
N ALA A 42 64.14 0.02 -8.80
CA ALA A 42 63.31 -0.34 -7.66
C ALA A 42 62.22 0.73 -7.49
N GLY A 43 60.97 0.36 -7.77
CA GLY A 43 59.79 1.19 -7.52
C GLY A 43 58.89 0.53 -6.50
N GLU A 44 58.70 1.18 -5.35
CA GLU A 44 57.68 0.88 -4.37
C GLU A 44 56.35 0.54 -5.06
N ALA A 45 55.80 -0.63 -4.71
CA ALA A 45 54.44 -0.99 -5.06
C ALA A 45 53.47 -0.04 -4.34
N ALA A 46 53.21 1.11 -4.95
CA ALA A 46 52.01 1.88 -4.71
C ALA A 46 50.83 0.99 -5.15
N GLY A 47 50.34 0.18 -4.22
CA GLY A 47 49.06 -0.48 -4.31
C GLY A 47 47.98 0.59 -4.39
N GLY A 48 47.75 1.10 -5.60
CA GLY A 48 46.58 1.88 -5.93
C GLY A 48 45.37 0.98 -5.70
N ARG A 49 44.80 1.06 -4.49
CA ARG A 49 43.38 0.77 -4.30
C ARG A 49 42.65 1.71 -5.23
N GLN A 50 42.30 1.21 -6.42
CA GLN A 50 41.12 1.69 -7.11
C GLN A 50 39.98 1.50 -6.13
N THR A 51 39.66 2.55 -5.38
CA THR A 51 38.35 2.67 -4.74
C THR A 51 37.37 2.69 -5.90
N ALA A 52 36.83 1.53 -6.28
CA ALA A 52 35.55 1.53 -6.94
C ALA A 52 34.67 2.38 -6.04
N LEU A 53 34.21 3.54 -6.54
CA LEU A 53 33.22 4.34 -5.83
C LEU A 53 32.03 3.40 -5.63
N ASN A 54 31.88 2.87 -4.41
CA ASN A 54 30.80 1.96 -4.11
C ASN A 54 29.52 2.75 -4.33
N ARG A 55 28.73 2.31 -5.31
CA ARG A 55 27.45 2.93 -5.64
C ARG A 55 26.60 2.92 -4.38
N PRO A 56 26.01 4.06 -3.95
CA PRO A 56 25.18 4.07 -2.77
C PRO A 56 24.06 3.04 -2.87
N ARG A 57 23.79 2.34 -1.79
CA ARG A 57 22.84 1.23 -1.75
C ARG A 57 21.64 1.56 -0.88
N VAL A 58 20.45 1.38 -1.46
CA VAL A 58 19.17 1.51 -0.77
C VAL A 58 18.48 0.16 -0.73
N VAL A 59 18.24 -0.34 0.48
CA VAL A 59 17.46 -1.56 0.72
C VAL A 59 16.02 -1.16 1.04
N ILE A 60 15.05 -1.74 0.33
CA ILE A 60 13.63 -1.48 0.52
C ILE A 60 12.98 -2.81 0.92
N VAL A 61 12.31 -2.84 2.07
CA VAL A 61 11.69 -4.05 2.62
C VAL A 61 10.17 -3.95 2.49
N GLY A 62 9.59 -4.82 1.67
CA GLY A 62 8.15 -4.90 1.38
C GLY A 62 7.81 -4.39 -0.02
N GLY A 63 7.31 -5.29 -0.87
CA GLY A 63 6.96 -5.05 -2.27
C GLY A 63 5.53 -4.58 -2.50
N GLY A 64 4.93 -3.85 -1.54
CA GLY A 64 3.57 -3.32 -1.66
C GLY A 64 3.50 -1.90 -2.24
N PHE A 65 2.38 -1.21 -2.00
CA PHE A 65 2.13 0.17 -2.46
C PHE A 65 3.25 1.15 -2.15
N GLY A 66 3.77 1.13 -0.91
CA GLY A 66 4.85 2.02 -0.50
C GLY A 66 6.20 1.68 -1.15
N GLY A 67 6.66 0.44 -0.97
CA GLY A 67 8.00 0.03 -1.38
C GLY A 67 8.23 0.04 -2.89
N THR A 68 7.26 -0.42 -3.69
CA THR A 68 7.36 -0.40 -5.17
C THR A 68 7.39 1.03 -5.72
N SER A 69 6.52 1.90 -5.19
CA SER A 69 6.52 3.33 -5.52
C SER A 69 7.85 3.97 -5.17
N CYS A 70 8.37 3.70 -3.97
CA CYS A 70 9.67 4.22 -3.53
C CYS A 70 10.81 3.74 -4.45
N ALA A 71 10.88 2.44 -4.73
CA ALA A 71 11.91 1.84 -5.59
C ALA A 71 11.92 2.46 -7.00
N LYS A 72 10.75 2.52 -7.65
CA LYS A 72 10.60 3.07 -9.00
C LYS A 72 10.99 4.55 -9.06
N TYR A 73 10.50 5.35 -8.10
CA TYR A 73 10.76 6.78 -8.10
C TYR A 73 12.19 7.11 -7.69
N LEU A 74 12.80 6.34 -6.79
CA LEU A 74 14.21 6.51 -6.44
C LEU A 74 15.10 6.30 -7.68
N ARG A 75 14.85 5.25 -8.48
CA ARG A 75 15.54 5.07 -9.78
C ARG A 75 15.32 6.24 -10.76
N ARG A 76 14.12 6.84 -10.74
CA ARG A 76 13.83 8.00 -11.58
C ARG A 76 14.64 9.23 -11.17
N TYR A 77 14.83 9.44 -9.87
CA TYR A 77 15.54 10.59 -9.33
C TYR A 77 17.07 10.42 -9.37
N VAL A 78 17.58 9.22 -9.08
CA VAL A 78 19.02 8.92 -9.03
C VAL A 78 19.34 7.74 -9.93
N LYS A 79 20.21 7.97 -10.93
CA LYS A 79 20.65 6.89 -11.84
C LYS A 79 21.71 6.01 -11.21
N ASP A 80 22.65 6.61 -10.50
CA ASP A 80 23.79 5.90 -9.92
C ASP A 80 23.54 5.46 -8.46
N VAL A 81 22.50 4.64 -8.28
CA VAL A 81 22.14 4.04 -6.98
C VAL A 81 21.82 2.56 -7.17
N GLU A 82 22.27 1.71 -6.24
CA GLU A 82 21.87 0.31 -6.14
C GLU A 82 20.58 0.22 -5.34
N ILE A 83 19.54 -0.41 -5.89
CA ILE A 83 18.23 -0.51 -5.25
C ILE A 83 17.87 -1.98 -5.12
N LEU A 84 17.78 -2.45 -3.88
CA LEU A 84 17.43 -3.83 -3.54
C LEU A 84 16.03 -3.82 -2.90
N LEU A 85 15.02 -4.35 -3.60
CA LEU A 85 13.67 -4.55 -3.06
C LEU A 85 13.55 -5.98 -2.53
N VAL A 86 13.37 -6.14 -1.23
CA VAL A 86 13.24 -7.44 -0.56
C VAL A 86 11.76 -7.71 -0.28
N GLU A 87 11.22 -8.75 -0.91
CA GLU A 87 9.81 -9.14 -0.80
C GLU A 87 9.66 -10.65 -0.96
N PRO A 88 9.20 -11.39 0.07
CA PRO A 88 9.14 -12.85 0.00
C PRO A 88 8.16 -13.39 -1.05
N ARG A 89 7.10 -12.66 -1.40
CA ARG A 89 6.09 -13.11 -2.36
C ARG A 89 6.51 -12.78 -3.80
N GLN A 90 6.40 -13.76 -4.69
CA GLN A 90 6.61 -13.52 -6.12
C GLN A 90 5.46 -12.76 -6.78
N THR A 91 4.26 -12.87 -6.21
CA THR A 91 3.05 -12.22 -6.71
C THR A 91 2.42 -11.40 -5.60
N TYR A 92 2.22 -10.11 -5.87
CA TYR A 92 1.50 -9.21 -4.98
C TYR A 92 0.01 -9.25 -5.28
N HIS A 93 -0.81 -9.54 -4.27
CA HIS A 93 -2.25 -9.41 -4.38
C HIS A 93 -2.72 -8.11 -3.72
N THR A 94 -3.33 -7.21 -4.49
CA THR A 94 -3.84 -5.95 -3.93
C THR A 94 -5.07 -6.20 -3.06
N CYS A 95 -5.06 -5.68 -1.83
CA CYS A 95 -6.28 -5.63 -1.01
C CYS A 95 -7.33 -4.62 -1.56
N PRO A 96 -6.94 -3.46 -2.10
CA PRO A 96 -7.85 -2.71 -2.97
C PRO A 96 -8.39 -3.58 -4.10
N PHE A 97 -9.67 -3.42 -4.43
CA PHE A 97 -10.41 -4.24 -5.40
C PHE A 97 -10.59 -5.72 -5.03
N SER A 98 -10.01 -6.25 -3.94
CA SER A 98 -10.27 -7.62 -3.52
C SER A 98 -11.75 -7.87 -3.14
N ASN A 99 -12.47 -6.82 -2.73
CA ASN A 99 -13.91 -6.90 -2.50
C ASN A 99 -14.71 -7.19 -3.79
N THR A 100 -14.21 -6.80 -4.96
CA THR A 100 -14.81 -7.16 -6.26
C THR A 100 -14.63 -8.66 -6.56
N VAL A 101 -13.54 -9.27 -6.07
CA VAL A 101 -13.34 -10.73 -6.11
C VAL A 101 -14.33 -11.43 -5.18
N LEU A 102 -14.53 -10.91 -3.96
CA LEU A 102 -15.53 -11.45 -3.03
C LEU A 102 -16.95 -11.39 -3.61
N ALA A 103 -17.26 -10.37 -4.41
CA ALA A 103 -18.52 -10.24 -5.12
C ALA A 103 -18.65 -11.15 -6.36
N GLY A 104 -17.56 -11.79 -6.81
CA GLY A 104 -17.53 -12.56 -8.05
C GLY A 104 -17.51 -11.69 -9.32
N MET A 105 -17.21 -10.39 -9.18
CA MET A 105 -17.11 -9.46 -10.31
C MET A 105 -15.78 -9.59 -11.07
N ASN A 106 -14.71 -9.92 -10.35
CA ASN A 106 -13.37 -10.12 -10.92
C ASN A 106 -12.76 -11.45 -10.44
N PRO A 107 -11.96 -12.12 -11.27
CA PRO A 107 -11.14 -13.22 -10.80
C PRO A 107 -10.04 -12.70 -9.86
N ILE A 108 -9.51 -13.57 -9.01
CA ILE A 108 -8.38 -13.27 -8.14
C ILE A 108 -7.14 -12.76 -8.90
N ASP A 109 -6.93 -13.21 -10.13
CA ASP A 109 -5.79 -12.80 -10.97
C ASP A 109 -5.90 -11.32 -11.39
N PHE A 110 -7.11 -10.74 -11.36
CA PHE A 110 -7.29 -9.30 -11.59
C PHE A 110 -6.54 -8.45 -10.56
N ILE A 111 -6.38 -8.97 -9.34
CA ILE A 111 -5.67 -8.29 -8.26
C ILE A 111 -4.22 -8.76 -8.08
N ALA A 112 -3.71 -9.62 -8.97
CA ALA A 112 -2.37 -10.19 -8.91
C ALA A 112 -1.39 -9.38 -9.78
N HIS A 113 -0.24 -9.04 -9.22
CA HIS A 113 0.81 -8.24 -9.88
C HIS A 113 2.18 -8.88 -9.67
N ASP A 114 3.01 -8.89 -10.70
CA ASP A 114 4.40 -9.31 -10.63
C ASP A 114 5.33 -8.09 -10.43
N TYR A 115 6.64 -8.35 -10.43
CA TYR A 115 7.68 -7.33 -10.26
C TYR A 115 8.57 -7.18 -11.50
N ASP A 116 8.16 -7.70 -12.66
CA ASP A 116 9.03 -7.85 -13.83
C ASP A 116 9.37 -6.51 -14.47
N THR A 117 8.42 -5.57 -14.54
CA THR A 117 8.70 -4.23 -15.08
C THR A 117 9.62 -3.42 -14.16
N LEU A 118 9.54 -3.60 -12.83
CA LEU A 118 10.52 -3.00 -11.89
C LEU A 118 11.95 -3.51 -12.17
N ARG A 119 12.11 -4.81 -12.44
CA ARG A 119 13.41 -5.41 -12.78
C ARG A 119 13.92 -4.93 -14.14
N SER A 120 13.11 -5.10 -15.17
CA SER A 120 13.51 -4.92 -16.57
C SER A 120 13.58 -3.46 -17.03
N ALA A 121 12.64 -2.61 -16.58
CA ALA A 121 12.56 -1.21 -17.01
C ALA A 121 13.12 -0.21 -15.98
N HIS A 122 13.23 -0.61 -14.71
CA HIS A 122 13.69 0.27 -13.63
C HIS A 122 14.97 -0.23 -12.93
N GLY A 123 15.57 -1.34 -13.35
CA GLY A 123 16.85 -1.82 -12.79
C GLY A 123 16.82 -1.92 -11.27
N VAL A 124 15.66 -2.31 -10.72
CA VAL A 124 15.49 -2.64 -9.30
C VAL A 124 15.80 -4.13 -9.16
N GLU A 125 16.73 -4.48 -8.28
CA GLU A 125 16.95 -5.89 -7.95
C GLU A 125 15.88 -6.33 -6.96
N VAL A 126 15.06 -7.30 -7.36
CA VAL A 126 14.00 -7.84 -6.50
C VAL A 126 14.48 -9.16 -5.93
N ILE A 127 14.59 -9.20 -4.60
CA ILE A 127 15.08 -10.35 -3.84
C ILE A 127 13.87 -11.01 -3.16
N HIS A 128 13.53 -12.20 -3.64
CA HIS A 128 12.44 -12.99 -3.07
C HIS A 128 12.85 -13.72 -1.80
N GLN A 129 13.03 -12.94 -0.74
CA GLN A 129 13.35 -13.40 0.61
C GLN A 129 12.62 -12.55 1.64
N ARG A 130 12.56 -13.06 2.87
CA ARG A 130 12.10 -12.29 4.03
C ARG A 130 13.32 -11.71 4.75
N VAL A 131 13.16 -10.49 5.28
CA VAL A 131 14.12 -9.90 6.21
C VAL A 131 13.80 -10.38 7.62
N GLY A 132 14.74 -11.10 8.22
CA GLY A 132 14.66 -11.65 9.57
C GLY A 132 15.19 -10.69 10.65
N GLU A 133 16.11 -9.81 10.32
CA GLU A 133 16.65 -8.85 11.29
C GLU A 133 17.18 -7.60 10.59
N ILE A 134 17.10 -6.47 11.26
CA ILE A 134 17.74 -5.21 10.85
C ILE A 134 18.59 -4.75 12.01
N ASP A 135 19.87 -4.50 11.75
CA ASP A 135 20.79 -3.84 12.66
C ASP A 135 20.98 -2.39 12.19
N PRO A 136 20.34 -1.41 12.87
CA PRO A 136 20.46 0.00 12.54
C PRO A 136 21.87 0.57 12.73
N VAL A 137 22.66 -0.02 13.63
CA VAL A 137 24.01 0.46 13.99
C VAL A 137 25.02 -0.03 12.95
N ALA A 138 24.98 -1.33 12.62
CA ALA A 138 25.83 -1.91 11.59
C ALA A 138 25.36 -1.58 10.16
N LYS A 139 24.17 -0.99 10.02
CA LYS A 139 23.48 -0.74 8.74
C LYS A 139 23.38 -1.99 7.88
N ALA A 140 22.80 -3.04 8.46
CA ALA A 140 22.68 -4.35 7.83
C ALA A 140 21.27 -4.93 7.99
N ALA A 141 20.79 -5.62 6.95
CA ALA A 141 19.56 -6.40 6.97
C ALA A 141 19.86 -7.88 6.70
N SER A 142 19.54 -8.74 7.66
CA SER A 142 19.73 -10.19 7.55
C SER A 142 18.49 -10.84 6.93
N LEU A 143 18.72 -11.68 5.93
CA LEU A 143 17.68 -12.44 5.24
C LEU A 143 17.52 -13.83 5.85
N ASP A 144 16.34 -14.43 5.71
CA ASP A 144 16.07 -15.77 6.23
C ASP A 144 16.93 -16.87 5.57
N ASP A 145 17.53 -16.60 4.40
CA ASP A 145 18.46 -17.51 3.71
C ASP A 145 19.93 -17.35 4.16
N GLY A 146 20.17 -16.55 5.20
CA GLY A 146 21.50 -16.33 5.79
C GLY A 146 22.35 -15.27 5.10
N ARG A 147 21.88 -14.65 4.01
CA ARG A 147 22.56 -13.48 3.43
C ARG A 147 22.36 -12.25 4.30
N THR A 148 23.35 -11.35 4.29
CA THR A 148 23.26 -10.04 4.92
C THR A 148 23.46 -8.95 3.87
N LEU A 149 22.52 -8.00 3.83
CA LEU A 149 22.55 -6.85 2.94
C LEU A 149 22.99 -5.61 3.74
N GLY A 150 24.19 -5.12 3.52
CA GLY A 150 24.57 -3.78 3.98
C GLY A 150 23.77 -2.70 3.24
N TYR A 151 23.59 -1.51 3.82
CA TYR A 151 22.89 -0.40 3.19
C TYR A 151 23.46 0.98 3.59
N ASP A 152 23.28 1.98 2.74
CA ASP A 152 23.47 3.39 3.12
C ASP A 152 22.19 3.95 3.74
N TYR A 153 21.05 3.62 3.11
CA TYR A 153 19.70 3.91 3.57
C TYR A 153 18.81 2.67 3.48
N LEU A 154 17.87 2.51 4.42
CA LEU A 154 16.88 1.44 4.37
C LEU A 154 15.46 1.99 4.48
N VAL A 155 14.55 1.48 3.66
CA VAL A 155 13.12 1.83 3.67
C VAL A 155 12.31 0.62 4.11
N LEU A 156 11.59 0.73 5.23
CA LEU A 156 10.59 -0.22 5.66
C LEU A 156 9.21 0.16 5.13
N ALA A 157 8.61 -0.72 4.33
CA ALA A 157 7.23 -0.66 3.89
C ALA A 157 6.47 -1.97 4.16
N PRO A 158 6.53 -2.54 5.40
CA PRO A 158 6.04 -3.89 5.68
C PRO A 158 4.50 -4.00 5.74
N GLY A 159 3.78 -2.88 5.63
CA GLY A 159 2.33 -2.85 5.79
C GLY A 159 1.89 -3.05 7.23
N ILE A 160 0.84 -3.84 7.43
CA ILE A 160 0.26 -4.17 8.73
C ILE A 160 0.57 -5.61 9.12
N ASP A 161 0.61 -5.85 10.42
CA ASP A 161 0.31 -7.15 11.00
C ASP A 161 -0.99 -7.10 11.80
N MET A 162 -1.59 -8.26 12.06
CA MET A 162 -2.73 -8.38 12.94
C MET A 162 -2.26 -8.53 14.38
N ARG A 163 -3.01 -7.98 15.33
CA ARG A 163 -2.82 -8.25 16.76
C ARG A 163 -3.54 -9.54 17.13
N TRP A 164 -2.87 -10.66 16.91
CA TRP A 164 -3.40 -12.03 17.11
C TRP A 164 -3.79 -12.36 18.56
N ASP A 165 -3.39 -11.53 19.51
CA ASP A 165 -3.68 -11.66 20.94
C ASP A 165 -4.71 -10.63 21.43
N ALA A 166 -5.25 -9.78 20.54
CA ALA A 166 -6.15 -8.70 20.94
C ALA A 166 -7.60 -9.13 21.15
N ILE A 167 -8.00 -10.31 20.65
CA ILE A 167 -9.35 -10.84 20.80
C ILE A 167 -9.22 -12.27 21.29
N GLU A 168 -9.81 -12.57 22.45
CA GLU A 168 -9.80 -13.92 23.00
C GLU A 168 -10.43 -14.91 22.01
N GLY A 169 -9.72 -16.00 21.72
CA GLY A 169 -10.14 -17.03 20.78
C GLY A 169 -9.85 -16.73 19.29
N TYR A 170 -9.17 -15.62 18.97
CA TYR A 170 -8.84 -15.26 17.59
C TYR A 170 -7.33 -15.14 17.33
N ASP A 171 -6.70 -16.26 16.96
CA ASP A 171 -5.31 -16.34 16.52
C ASP A 171 -5.20 -16.61 15.00
N GLN A 172 -4.01 -16.94 14.51
CA GLN A 172 -3.78 -17.28 13.10
C GLN A 172 -4.58 -18.53 12.67
N ALA A 173 -4.80 -19.51 13.55
CA ALA A 173 -5.56 -20.70 13.22
C ALA A 173 -7.07 -20.39 13.13
N ALA A 174 -7.58 -19.54 14.01
CA ALA A 174 -8.95 -19.05 13.97
C ALA A 174 -9.27 -18.31 12.66
N ALA A 175 -8.30 -17.63 12.06
CA ALA A 175 -8.42 -16.95 10.77
C ALA A 175 -8.66 -17.91 9.58
N GLU A 176 -8.45 -19.22 9.72
CA GLU A 176 -8.81 -20.19 8.68
C GLU A 176 -10.30 -20.56 8.70
N ALA A 177 -10.97 -20.37 9.85
CA ALA A 177 -12.42 -20.55 9.97
C ALA A 177 -13.19 -19.24 9.85
N MET A 178 -12.64 -18.14 10.38
CA MET A 178 -13.23 -16.80 10.36
C MET A 178 -12.25 -15.81 9.68
N PRO A 179 -12.10 -15.86 8.35
CA PRO A 179 -11.05 -15.14 7.64
C PRO A 179 -11.15 -13.64 7.81
N HIS A 180 -10.01 -12.96 7.96
CA HIS A 180 -9.95 -11.50 8.00
C HIS A 180 -9.95 -10.89 6.59
N ALA A 181 -9.27 -11.54 5.64
CA ALA A 181 -9.08 -11.05 4.27
C ALA A 181 -8.63 -9.57 4.18
N TRP A 182 -7.89 -9.10 5.19
CA TRP A 182 -7.30 -7.75 5.26
C TRP A 182 -5.84 -7.69 4.76
N GLN A 183 -5.30 -8.86 4.45
CA GLN A 183 -4.18 -9.08 3.55
C GLN A 183 -4.74 -10.00 2.45
N ALA A 184 -4.70 -9.56 1.20
CA ALA A 184 -5.31 -10.29 0.09
C ALA A 184 -4.48 -11.50 -0.36
N GLY A 185 -5.04 -12.27 -1.29
CA GLY A 185 -4.49 -13.56 -1.74
C GLY A 185 -5.31 -14.70 -1.14
N ASP A 186 -4.65 -15.59 -0.41
CA ASP A 186 -5.27 -16.82 0.11
C ASP A 186 -6.48 -16.55 1.01
N GLN A 187 -6.37 -15.56 1.90
CA GLN A 187 -7.48 -15.16 2.77
C GLN A 187 -8.67 -14.58 1.98
N THR A 188 -8.44 -13.94 0.82
CA THR A 188 -9.53 -13.51 -0.08
C THR A 188 -10.19 -14.72 -0.74
N ARG A 189 -9.40 -15.70 -1.21
CA ARG A 189 -9.92 -16.95 -1.79
C ARG A 189 -10.74 -17.73 -0.77
N LEU A 190 -10.24 -17.84 0.46
CA LEU A 190 -10.91 -18.52 1.56
C LEU A 190 -12.26 -17.86 1.86
N LEU A 191 -12.30 -16.54 2.07
CA LEU A 191 -13.57 -15.84 2.31
C LEU A 191 -14.54 -15.97 1.13
N ARG A 192 -14.05 -15.88 -0.11
CA ARG A 192 -14.90 -16.10 -1.30
C ARG A 192 -15.49 -17.51 -1.33
N ALA A 193 -14.68 -18.53 -1.08
CA ALA A 193 -15.13 -19.92 -1.05
C ALA A 193 -16.18 -20.15 0.04
N GLN A 194 -16.02 -19.54 1.22
CA GLN A 194 -17.02 -19.59 2.29
C GLN A 194 -18.34 -18.92 1.87
N LEU A 195 -18.29 -17.78 1.18
CA LEU A 195 -19.48 -17.09 0.65
C LEU A 195 -20.18 -17.89 -0.46
N GLU A 196 -19.43 -18.64 -1.27
CA GLU A 196 -20.00 -19.53 -2.29
C GLU A 196 -20.70 -20.73 -1.67
N ALA A 197 -20.06 -21.35 -0.68
CA ALA A 197 -20.54 -22.54 0.01
C ALA A 197 -21.70 -22.29 1.01
N MET A 198 -21.86 -21.05 1.49
CA MET A 198 -22.94 -20.69 2.42
C MET A 198 -24.33 -20.97 1.80
N ASP A 199 -25.27 -21.56 2.53
CA ASP A 199 -26.63 -21.75 2.01
C ASP A 199 -27.40 -20.41 1.86
N ASP A 200 -28.35 -20.35 0.92
CA ASP A 200 -29.27 -19.22 0.79
C ASP A 200 -30.12 -19.10 2.07
N GLY A 201 -30.14 -17.90 2.67
CA GLY A 201 -30.70 -17.66 4.01
C GLY A 201 -29.65 -17.55 5.11
N GLY A 202 -28.39 -17.89 4.82
CA GLY A 202 -27.28 -17.73 5.77
C GLY A 202 -26.99 -16.28 6.13
N THR A 203 -26.39 -16.08 7.32
CA THR A 203 -25.96 -14.77 7.83
C THR A 203 -24.45 -14.61 7.67
N VAL A 204 -24.04 -13.53 6.99
CA VAL A 204 -22.65 -13.08 6.96
C VAL A 204 -22.43 -12.05 8.07
N ILE A 205 -21.47 -12.29 8.95
CA ILE A 205 -21.04 -11.29 9.95
C ILE A 205 -19.75 -10.62 9.46
N ILE A 206 -19.69 -9.29 9.52
CA ILE A 206 -18.45 -8.52 9.31
C ILE A 206 -18.16 -7.75 10.59
N ALA A 207 -17.01 -7.99 11.21
CA ALA A 207 -16.63 -7.36 12.48
C ALA A 207 -15.39 -6.46 12.29
N PRO A 208 -15.56 -5.17 11.97
CA PRO A 208 -14.44 -4.24 11.84
C PRO A 208 -13.90 -3.75 13.21
N PRO A 209 -12.59 -3.44 13.31
CA PRO A 209 -11.97 -3.03 14.55
C PRO A 209 -12.15 -1.53 14.83
N ASN A 210 -11.60 -1.09 15.96
CA ASN A 210 -11.38 0.32 16.27
C ASN A 210 -10.30 0.95 15.37
N ASN A 211 -10.28 2.28 15.32
CA ASN A 211 -9.19 3.03 14.68
C ASN A 211 -7.91 2.97 15.54
N PRO A 212 -6.72 3.10 14.92
CA PRO A 212 -6.47 3.11 13.47
C PRO A 212 -6.42 1.69 12.88
N PHE A 213 -6.85 1.55 11.62
CA PHE A 213 -6.70 0.33 10.83
C PHE A 213 -6.56 0.66 9.33
N ARG A 214 -6.07 -0.29 8.53
CA ARG A 214 -5.94 -0.16 7.06
C ARG A 214 -7.30 0.06 6.41
N CYS A 215 -7.38 1.05 5.53
CA CYS A 215 -8.52 1.40 4.68
C CYS A 215 -9.84 1.53 5.47
N PRO A 216 -10.06 2.68 6.16
CA PRO A 216 -11.26 2.88 6.97
C PRO A 216 -12.61 2.57 6.30
N PRO A 217 -12.86 2.87 5.01
CA PRO A 217 -14.15 2.54 4.39
C PRO A 217 -14.25 1.08 3.89
N GLY A 218 -13.15 0.32 3.91
CA GLY A 218 -13.08 -1.03 3.33
C GLY A 218 -14.10 -2.03 3.86
N PRO A 219 -14.44 -2.08 5.17
CA PRO A 219 -15.39 -3.07 5.68
C PRO A 219 -16.81 -2.84 5.15
N TYR A 220 -17.16 -1.58 4.90
CA TYR A 220 -18.50 -1.16 4.45
C TYR A 220 -18.62 -1.31 2.94
N GLU A 221 -17.54 -1.09 2.18
CA GLU A 221 -17.46 -1.53 0.78
C GLU A 221 -17.61 -3.06 0.69
N ARG A 222 -16.92 -3.81 1.55
CA ARG A 222 -17.05 -5.28 1.61
C ARG A 222 -18.49 -5.70 1.87
N ALA A 223 -19.17 -5.10 2.84
CA ALA A 223 -20.58 -5.36 3.09
C ALA A 223 -21.42 -5.08 1.83
N SER A 224 -21.16 -3.96 1.15
CA SER A 224 -21.89 -3.56 -0.06
C SER A 224 -21.71 -4.58 -1.20
N LEU A 225 -20.47 -5.01 -1.45
CA LEU A 225 -20.13 -5.92 -2.54
C LEU A 225 -20.47 -7.39 -2.23
N ILE A 226 -20.42 -7.80 -0.96
CA ILE A 226 -21.02 -9.08 -0.56
C ILE A 226 -22.54 -9.02 -0.74
N ALA A 227 -23.21 -7.92 -0.36
CA ALA A 227 -24.65 -7.77 -0.58
C ALA A 227 -25.02 -7.81 -2.06
N HIS A 228 -24.18 -7.22 -2.92
CA HIS A 228 -24.31 -7.35 -4.38
C HIS A 228 -24.36 -8.82 -4.83
N TYR A 229 -23.40 -9.62 -4.37
CA TYR A 229 -23.35 -11.06 -4.67
C TYR A 229 -24.55 -11.81 -4.09
N LEU A 230 -24.92 -11.57 -2.83
CA LEU A 230 -26.05 -12.21 -2.16
C LEU A 230 -27.37 -11.88 -2.87
N LYS A 231 -27.60 -10.63 -3.25
CA LYS A 231 -28.80 -10.21 -3.99
C LYS A 231 -29.01 -11.02 -5.27
N GLN A 232 -27.95 -11.43 -5.94
CA GLN A 232 -28.02 -12.19 -7.19
C GLN A 232 -28.11 -13.71 -6.96
N HIS A 233 -27.45 -14.24 -5.93
CA HIS A 233 -27.23 -15.69 -5.79
C HIS A 233 -27.85 -16.31 -4.53
N LYS A 234 -28.04 -15.51 -3.47
CA LYS A 234 -28.51 -15.93 -2.14
C LYS A 234 -29.42 -14.84 -1.53
N PRO A 235 -30.55 -14.49 -2.16
CA PRO A 235 -31.32 -13.29 -1.82
C PRO A 235 -32.03 -13.37 -0.46
N LYS A 236 -32.12 -14.55 0.19
CA LYS A 236 -32.67 -14.69 1.54
C LYS A 236 -31.61 -14.45 2.62
N SER A 237 -30.33 -14.42 2.25
CA SER A 237 -29.23 -14.15 3.16
C SER A 237 -29.19 -12.68 3.57
N LYS A 238 -28.51 -12.44 4.69
CA LYS A 238 -28.33 -11.09 5.26
C LYS A 238 -26.90 -10.87 5.73
N ILE A 239 -26.56 -9.60 5.93
CA ILE A 239 -25.27 -9.16 6.46
C ILE A 239 -25.50 -8.43 7.77
N LEU A 240 -24.74 -8.80 8.79
CA LEU A 240 -24.68 -8.13 10.08
C LEU A 240 -23.28 -7.56 10.28
N ILE A 241 -23.18 -6.23 10.43
CA ILE A 241 -21.94 -5.55 10.75
C ILE A 241 -21.93 -5.27 12.25
N LEU A 242 -21.02 -5.93 12.98
CA LEU A 242 -20.79 -5.71 14.41
C LEU A 242 -19.60 -4.78 14.58
N ASP A 243 -19.87 -3.48 14.60
CA ASP A 243 -18.83 -2.47 14.52
C ASP A 243 -18.26 -2.14 15.89
N ALA A 244 -16.94 -2.07 16.04
CA ALA A 244 -16.33 -1.55 17.28
C ALA A 244 -16.58 -0.05 17.50
N LYS A 245 -17.04 0.68 16.47
CA LYS A 245 -17.12 2.15 16.43
C LYS A 245 -18.56 2.66 16.51
N GLU A 246 -18.68 3.94 16.87
CA GLU A 246 -19.96 4.66 16.91
C GLU A 246 -20.36 5.30 15.58
N LYS A 247 -19.36 5.56 14.72
CA LYS A 247 -19.52 6.13 13.37
C LYS A 247 -18.43 5.58 12.47
N PHE A 248 -18.66 5.61 11.16
CA PHE A 248 -17.68 5.15 10.20
C PHE A 248 -17.50 6.06 8.97
N SER A 249 -16.42 5.80 8.22
CA SER A 249 -16.05 6.59 7.05
C SER A 249 -17.14 6.53 5.97
N LYS A 250 -17.60 7.70 5.51
CA LYS A 250 -18.66 7.83 4.48
C LYS A 250 -20.01 7.22 4.90
N GLN A 251 -20.31 7.13 6.20
CA GLN A 251 -21.51 6.47 6.71
C GLN A 251 -22.81 6.88 6.01
N GLY A 252 -23.08 8.19 5.87
CA GLY A 252 -24.30 8.66 5.21
C GLY A 252 -24.42 8.19 3.75
N LEU A 253 -23.32 8.17 3.01
CA LEU A 253 -23.27 7.72 1.61
C LEU A 253 -23.47 6.20 1.48
N PHE A 254 -22.85 5.42 2.37
CA PHE A 254 -23.05 3.98 2.40
C PHE A 254 -24.49 3.63 2.78
N MET A 255 -25.05 4.24 3.83
CA MET A 255 -26.44 3.98 4.24
C MET A 255 -27.45 4.35 3.14
N GLN A 256 -27.24 5.49 2.46
CA GLN A 256 -28.05 5.87 1.29
C GLN A 256 -27.96 4.83 0.16
N GLY A 257 -26.74 4.39 -0.17
CA GLY A 257 -26.53 3.38 -1.21
C GLY A 257 -27.08 2.00 -0.83
N TRP A 258 -27.02 1.61 0.44
CA TRP A 258 -27.60 0.37 0.95
C TRP A 258 -29.12 0.37 0.87
N GLU A 259 -29.77 1.47 1.27
CA GLU A 259 -31.22 1.62 1.13
C GLU A 259 -31.66 1.52 -0.34
N ALA A 260 -30.93 2.18 -1.24
CA ALA A 260 -31.25 2.16 -2.67
C ALA A 260 -30.99 0.79 -3.34
N LEU A 261 -29.91 0.09 -2.97
CA LEU A 261 -29.46 -1.10 -3.71
C LEU A 261 -29.83 -2.42 -3.02
N TYR A 262 -29.85 -2.44 -1.69
CA TYR A 262 -29.94 -3.66 -0.85
C TYR A 262 -30.90 -3.47 0.35
N PRO A 263 -32.13 -2.97 0.13
CA PRO A 263 -33.04 -2.65 1.24
C PRO A 263 -33.28 -3.86 2.14
N GLY A 264 -33.01 -3.71 3.43
CA GLY A 264 -33.19 -4.75 4.46
C GLY A 264 -32.14 -5.87 4.47
N MET A 265 -31.14 -5.88 3.58
CA MET A 265 -30.12 -6.94 3.53
C MET A 265 -28.94 -6.70 4.47
N ILE A 266 -28.60 -5.43 4.73
CA ILE A 266 -27.44 -5.04 5.54
C ILE A 266 -27.94 -4.38 6.83
N GLU A 267 -27.59 -4.97 7.96
CA GLU A 267 -27.78 -4.42 9.29
C GLU A 267 -26.43 -3.95 9.84
N TRP A 268 -26.34 -2.69 10.27
CA TRP A 268 -25.15 -2.15 10.94
C TRP A 268 -25.48 -1.83 12.38
N VAL A 269 -24.72 -2.41 13.31
CA VAL A 269 -24.86 -2.20 14.74
C VAL A 269 -23.59 -1.57 15.27
N LYS A 270 -23.70 -0.35 15.77
CA LYS A 270 -22.61 0.41 16.38
C LYS A 270 -22.15 -0.22 17.69
N GLY A 271 -20.89 0.05 18.09
CA GLY A 271 -20.23 -0.58 19.24
C GLY A 271 -21.06 -0.61 20.52
N SER A 272 -21.60 0.54 20.91
CA SER A 272 -22.42 0.69 22.12
C SER A 272 -23.72 -0.14 22.12
N ASP A 273 -24.28 -0.47 20.96
CA ASP A 273 -25.58 -1.17 20.86
C ASP A 273 -25.47 -2.69 20.95
N TRP A 274 -24.34 -3.28 20.54
CA TRP A 274 -24.12 -4.73 20.64
C TRP A 274 -23.23 -5.16 21.80
N GLY A 275 -22.61 -4.20 22.49
CA GLY A 275 -21.79 -4.42 23.69
C GLY A 275 -20.30 -4.58 23.44
N GLY A 276 -19.83 -4.34 22.21
CA GLY A 276 -18.41 -4.43 21.83
C GLY A 276 -17.84 -5.85 21.82
N MET A 277 -16.68 -6.02 21.18
CA MET A 277 -16.01 -7.32 21.02
C MET A 277 -15.47 -7.86 22.34
N GLY A 278 -15.93 -9.04 22.75
CA GLY A 278 -15.40 -9.78 23.91
C GLY A 278 -14.45 -10.90 23.46
N ARG A 279 -15.04 -11.99 22.96
CA ARG A 279 -14.30 -13.19 22.52
C ARG A 279 -14.97 -13.83 21.31
N VAL A 280 -14.30 -14.80 20.70
CA VAL A 280 -14.87 -15.59 19.61
C VAL A 280 -14.70 -17.08 19.80
N ASP A 281 -15.58 -17.83 19.16
CA ASP A 281 -15.44 -19.27 18.94
C ASP A 281 -15.40 -19.52 17.44
N ALA A 282 -14.19 -19.80 16.93
CA ALA A 282 -13.94 -20.02 15.51
C ALA A 282 -14.60 -21.31 14.98
N GLY A 283 -14.66 -22.36 15.81
CA GLY A 283 -15.29 -23.63 15.45
C GLY A 283 -16.80 -23.50 15.30
N GLN A 284 -17.43 -22.63 16.09
CA GLN A 284 -18.86 -22.33 16.03
C GLN A 284 -19.21 -21.11 15.18
N LYS A 285 -18.21 -20.40 14.61
CA LYS A 285 -18.37 -19.13 13.89
C LYS A 285 -19.24 -18.15 14.67
N THR A 286 -18.92 -17.97 15.95
CA THR A 286 -19.71 -17.17 16.88
C THR A 286 -18.85 -16.07 17.51
N ILE A 287 -19.35 -14.84 17.48
CA ILE A 287 -18.78 -13.70 18.19
C ILE A 287 -19.59 -13.49 19.47
N TYR A 288 -18.90 -13.28 20.58
CA TYR A 288 -19.49 -12.93 21.87
C TYR A 288 -19.15 -11.49 22.21
N SER A 289 -20.15 -10.72 22.66
CA SER A 289 -19.88 -9.38 23.18
C SER A 289 -19.19 -9.43 24.54
N MET A 290 -18.75 -8.27 25.04
CA MET A 290 -18.22 -8.13 26.41
C MET A 290 -19.21 -8.55 27.51
N PHE A 291 -20.51 -8.68 27.16
CA PHE A 291 -21.58 -9.11 28.05
C PHE A 291 -22.10 -10.52 27.69
N ASP A 292 -21.27 -11.33 27.03
CA ASP A 292 -21.55 -12.72 26.61
C ASP A 292 -22.77 -12.90 25.69
N LYS A 293 -23.27 -11.83 25.06
CA LYS A 293 -24.30 -11.95 24.02
C LYS A 293 -23.68 -12.61 22.78
N ALA A 294 -24.23 -13.74 22.37
CA ALA A 294 -23.75 -14.50 21.22
C ALA A 294 -24.34 -14.03 19.89
N PHE A 295 -23.48 -13.90 18.87
CA PHE A 295 -23.83 -13.58 17.49
C PHE A 295 -23.23 -14.65 16.59
N LYS A 296 -24.06 -15.55 16.08
CA LYS A 296 -23.65 -16.67 15.22
C LYS A 296 -23.81 -16.29 13.76
N GLY A 297 -22.79 -16.56 12.94
CA GLY A 297 -22.81 -16.39 11.50
C GLY A 297 -22.50 -17.70 10.76
N ASP A 298 -23.00 -17.83 9.54
CA ASP A 298 -22.65 -18.93 8.63
C ASP A 298 -21.30 -18.66 7.96
N VAL A 299 -21.01 -17.38 7.73
CA VAL A 299 -19.70 -16.84 7.35
C VAL A 299 -19.38 -15.68 8.29
N VAL A 300 -18.19 -15.69 8.90
CA VAL A 300 -17.76 -14.61 9.81
C VAL A 300 -16.44 -14.05 9.29
N ASN A 301 -16.49 -12.80 8.83
CA ASN A 301 -15.32 -12.03 8.47
C ASN A 301 -14.91 -11.15 9.66
N LEU A 302 -13.93 -11.61 10.44
CA LEU A 302 -13.41 -10.87 11.58
C LEU A 302 -12.15 -10.09 11.19
N ILE A 303 -12.17 -8.78 11.35
CA ILE A 303 -11.01 -7.92 11.05
C ILE A 303 -10.41 -7.50 12.40
N PRO A 304 -9.31 -8.13 12.85
CA PRO A 304 -8.73 -7.83 14.15
C PRO A 304 -8.08 -6.43 14.17
N PRO A 305 -7.83 -5.87 15.37
CA PRO A 305 -6.95 -4.72 15.53
C PRO A 305 -5.58 -4.94 14.87
N GLN A 306 -4.98 -3.87 14.40
CA GLN A 306 -3.77 -3.92 13.56
C GLN A 306 -2.63 -3.13 14.18
N GLN A 307 -1.42 -3.44 13.72
CA GLN A 307 -0.18 -2.76 14.08
C GLN A 307 0.76 -2.73 12.87
N ALA A 308 1.91 -2.07 12.98
CA ALA A 308 2.97 -2.13 11.97
C ALA A 308 3.43 -3.58 11.76
N GLY A 309 3.84 -3.92 10.54
CA GLY A 309 4.37 -5.25 10.23
C GLY A 309 5.51 -5.66 11.16
N GLU A 310 5.55 -6.94 11.55
CA GLU A 310 6.41 -7.51 12.60
C GLU A 310 7.88 -7.04 12.57
N ILE A 311 8.49 -6.96 11.38
CA ILE A 311 9.89 -6.52 11.24
C ILE A 311 10.11 -5.11 11.80
N ALA A 312 9.14 -4.21 11.69
CA ALA A 312 9.24 -2.86 12.25
C ALA A 312 9.16 -2.87 13.79
N LEU A 313 8.35 -3.76 14.38
CA LEU A 313 8.25 -3.95 15.82
C LEU A 313 9.56 -4.52 16.38
N ARG A 314 10.09 -5.60 15.77
CA ARG A 314 11.33 -6.24 16.22
C ARG A 314 12.56 -5.35 16.10
N THR A 315 12.58 -4.47 15.10
CA THR A 315 13.67 -3.48 14.92
C THR A 315 13.57 -2.35 15.95
N GLY A 316 12.51 -2.29 16.76
CA GLY A 316 12.33 -1.22 17.76
C GLY A 316 11.94 0.11 17.13
N LEU A 317 11.19 0.08 16.02
CA LEU A 317 10.79 1.29 15.28
C LEU A 317 9.37 1.77 15.61
N ALA A 318 8.61 1.02 16.40
CA ALA A 318 7.22 1.33 16.73
C ALA A 318 7.08 1.91 18.14
N ASN A 319 6.13 2.82 18.32
CA ASN A 319 5.70 3.33 19.61
C ASN A 319 4.79 2.33 20.35
N ASP A 320 4.30 2.71 21.53
CA ASP A 320 3.41 1.88 22.36
C ASP A 320 2.05 1.57 21.69
N ASP A 321 1.64 2.37 20.71
CA ASP A 321 0.43 2.11 19.90
C ASP A 321 0.68 1.09 18.77
N GLY A 322 1.92 0.62 18.61
CA GLY A 322 2.33 -0.35 17.60
C GLY A 322 2.58 0.25 16.21
N TRP A 323 2.80 1.57 16.09
CA TRP A 323 3.06 2.25 14.82
C TRP A 323 4.36 3.05 14.84
N CYS A 324 4.96 3.27 13.67
CA CYS A 324 6.29 3.86 13.58
C CYS A 324 6.24 5.39 13.49
N PRO A 325 6.70 6.14 14.52
CA PRO A 325 6.87 7.58 14.42
C PRO A 325 7.99 7.91 13.42
N VAL A 326 7.72 8.91 12.58
CA VAL A 326 8.63 9.37 11.53
C VAL A 326 8.67 10.88 11.50
N ASP A 327 9.78 11.45 11.02
CA ASP A 327 9.79 12.80 10.48
C ASP A 327 8.83 12.86 9.30
N GLN A 328 7.70 13.52 9.46
CA GLN A 328 6.65 13.56 8.45
C GLN A 328 7.03 14.37 7.19
N ARG A 329 8.18 15.07 7.19
CA ARG A 329 8.73 15.69 5.98
C ARG A 329 9.44 14.67 5.09
N SER A 330 10.21 13.75 5.68
CA SER A 330 11.13 12.85 4.97
C SER A 330 10.77 11.37 5.04
N PHE A 331 9.92 10.99 6.00
CA PHE A 331 9.62 9.64 6.47
C PHE A 331 10.81 8.91 7.13
N GLU A 332 11.88 9.61 7.50
CA GLU A 332 12.94 9.03 8.34
C GLU A 332 12.36 8.68 9.72
N SER A 333 12.73 7.54 10.25
CA SER A 333 12.35 7.11 11.59
C SER A 333 12.82 8.12 12.63
N SER A 334 11.95 8.43 13.59
CA SER A 334 12.33 9.24 14.75
C SER A 334 13.24 8.50 15.74
N MET A 335 13.45 7.19 15.55
CA MET A 335 14.20 6.32 16.45
C MET A 335 15.59 5.96 15.91
N HIS A 336 15.71 5.78 14.59
CA HIS A 336 16.97 5.43 13.95
C HIS A 336 17.24 6.23 12.68
N LYS A 337 18.41 6.85 12.61
CA LYS A 337 18.88 7.59 11.44
C LYS A 337 19.08 6.65 10.24
N ASP A 338 18.85 7.18 9.04
CA ASP A 338 19.03 6.53 7.74
C ASP A 338 18.07 5.33 7.50
N LEU A 339 17.14 5.12 8.42
CA LEU A 339 16.00 4.21 8.32
C LEU A 339 14.73 5.02 8.08
N PHE A 340 13.96 4.64 7.07
CA PHE A 340 12.72 5.30 6.70
C PHE A 340 11.56 4.33 6.86
N VAL A 341 10.39 4.79 7.30
CA VAL A 341 9.20 3.95 7.41
C VAL A 341 8.03 4.59 6.67
N ILE A 342 7.44 3.87 5.72
CA ILE A 342 6.35 4.39 4.86
C ILE A 342 5.14 3.44 4.82
N GLY A 343 4.02 3.95 4.30
CA GLY A 343 2.79 3.19 4.18
C GLY A 343 2.11 2.99 5.52
N ASP A 344 1.33 1.90 5.63
CA ASP A 344 0.50 1.65 6.81
C ASP A 344 1.28 1.58 8.12
N ALA A 345 2.54 1.16 8.10
CA ALA A 345 3.37 1.07 9.30
C ALA A 345 3.66 2.45 9.94
N SER A 346 3.64 3.52 9.15
CA SER A 346 4.03 4.87 9.60
C SER A 346 2.93 5.63 10.34
N VAL A 347 3.34 6.58 11.19
CA VAL A 347 2.50 7.64 11.77
C VAL A 347 2.59 8.88 10.87
N ALA A 348 1.69 8.96 9.89
CA ALA A 348 1.71 9.96 8.81
C ALA A 348 0.72 11.13 9.03
N GLY A 349 0.61 11.62 10.26
CA GLY A 349 -0.31 12.71 10.60
C GLY A 349 -1.77 12.36 10.28
N GLN A 350 -2.43 13.21 9.50
CA GLN A 350 -3.85 13.02 9.13
C GLN A 350 -4.08 12.11 7.91
N MET A 351 -3.02 11.56 7.30
CA MET A 351 -3.20 10.63 6.17
C MET A 351 -3.77 9.29 6.64
N PRO A 352 -4.75 8.72 5.92
CA PRO A 352 -5.23 7.38 6.25
C PRO A 352 -4.21 6.32 5.87
N LYS A 353 -4.28 5.16 6.53
CA LYS A 353 -3.55 3.94 6.15
C LYS A 353 -4.18 3.34 4.89
N SER A 354 -3.75 3.77 3.71
CA SER A 354 -4.34 3.38 2.42
C SER A 354 -3.26 3.13 1.36
N GLY A 355 -3.63 2.44 0.26
CA GLY A 355 -2.73 2.25 -0.87
C GLY A 355 -2.29 3.56 -1.53
N PHE A 356 -3.20 4.53 -1.68
CA PHE A 356 -2.86 5.83 -2.28
C PHE A 356 -1.95 6.65 -1.36
N ALA A 357 -2.23 6.67 -0.06
CA ALA A 357 -1.33 7.29 0.92
C ALA A 357 0.06 6.67 0.86
N ALA A 358 0.16 5.33 0.87
CA ALA A 358 1.44 4.63 0.79
C ALA A 358 2.21 4.95 -0.51
N ASN A 359 1.54 5.01 -1.67
CA ASN A 359 2.14 5.44 -2.94
C ASN A 359 2.65 6.89 -2.86
N SER A 360 1.84 7.82 -2.33
CA SER A 360 2.23 9.22 -2.17
C SER A 360 3.44 9.38 -1.23
N GLN A 361 3.46 8.63 -0.14
CA GLN A 361 4.56 8.62 0.83
C GLN A 361 5.83 8.00 0.22
N GLY A 362 5.69 6.92 -0.55
CA GLY A 362 6.82 6.29 -1.25
C GLY A 362 7.52 7.27 -2.21
N LYS A 363 6.76 8.12 -2.92
CA LYS A 363 7.31 9.17 -3.79
C LYS A 363 8.09 10.23 -3.02
N VAL A 364 7.58 10.67 -1.85
CA VAL A 364 8.26 11.65 -1.01
C VAL A 364 9.50 11.06 -0.34
N CYS A 365 9.41 9.84 0.20
CA CYS A 365 10.55 9.15 0.79
C CYS A 365 11.67 8.93 -0.25
N ALA A 366 11.32 8.53 -1.48
CA ALA A 366 12.29 8.45 -2.58
C ALA A 366 12.95 9.80 -2.87
N ALA A 367 12.19 10.91 -2.84
CA ALA A 367 12.74 12.25 -3.03
C ALA A 367 13.64 12.68 -1.86
N ALA A 368 13.31 12.31 -0.62
CA ALA A 368 14.12 12.57 0.57
C ALA A 368 15.48 11.85 0.51
N ILE A 369 15.47 10.56 0.13
CA ILE A 369 16.71 9.79 -0.05
C ILE A 369 17.52 10.35 -1.23
N ALA A 370 16.87 10.67 -2.34
CA ALA A 370 17.54 11.28 -3.49
C ALA A 370 18.19 12.64 -3.12
N ALA A 371 17.49 13.47 -2.35
CA ALA A 371 18.03 14.75 -1.89
C ALA A 371 19.29 14.57 -1.04
N ARG A 372 19.33 13.56 -0.17
CA ARG A 372 20.55 13.20 0.60
C ARG A 372 21.68 12.72 -0.29
N LEU A 373 21.39 11.81 -1.22
CA LEU A 373 22.39 11.26 -2.14
C LEU A 373 22.99 12.31 -3.08
N LEU A 374 22.20 13.32 -3.45
CA LEU A 374 22.60 14.40 -4.34
C LEU A 374 23.09 15.65 -3.59
N GLU A 375 23.10 15.62 -2.25
CA GLU A 375 23.48 16.74 -1.38
C GLU A 375 22.72 18.04 -1.70
N VAL A 376 21.39 17.92 -1.91
CA VAL A 376 20.49 19.05 -2.13
C VAL A 376 19.39 19.11 -1.07
N ASP A 377 18.76 20.26 -0.93
CA ASP A 377 17.61 20.41 -0.03
C ASP A 377 16.40 19.61 -0.54
N LEU A 378 15.73 18.91 0.38
CA LEU A 378 14.46 18.25 0.10
C LEU A 378 13.39 19.32 -0.19
N PRO A 379 12.78 19.33 -1.39
CA PRO A 379 11.67 20.22 -1.68
C PRO A 379 10.49 20.04 -0.73
N GLU A 380 9.66 21.07 -0.60
CA GLU A 380 8.46 21.00 0.24
C GLU A 380 7.52 19.88 -0.23
N PRO A 381 7.21 18.89 0.61
CA PRO A 381 6.42 17.75 0.17
C PRO A 381 4.94 18.12 -0.01
N SER A 382 4.28 17.34 -0.85
CA SER A 382 2.82 17.39 -1.07
C SER A 382 2.32 15.97 -1.09
N TYR A 383 1.17 15.74 -0.47
CA TYR A 383 0.56 14.42 -0.46
C TYR A 383 -0.89 14.47 -0.93
N VAL A 384 -1.37 13.34 -1.41
CA VAL A 384 -2.75 13.16 -1.81
C VAL A 384 -3.22 11.77 -1.40
N ASN A 385 -4.50 11.68 -1.04
CA ASN A 385 -5.17 10.41 -0.85
C ASN A 385 -6.55 10.46 -1.49
N THR A 386 -6.97 9.35 -2.09
CA THR A 386 -8.37 9.10 -2.43
C THR A 386 -8.70 7.65 -2.14
N CYS A 387 -9.78 7.41 -1.39
CA CYS A 387 -10.32 6.07 -1.16
C CYS A 387 -11.69 5.97 -1.82
N TYR A 388 -11.72 5.40 -3.01
CA TYR A 388 -12.95 4.96 -3.67
C TYR A 388 -13.58 3.77 -2.92
N SER A 389 -14.89 3.66 -3.02
CA SER A 389 -15.63 2.48 -2.61
C SER A 389 -16.77 2.22 -3.59
N LEU A 390 -16.87 0.98 -4.03
CA LEU A 390 -18.01 0.51 -4.82
C LEU A 390 -19.11 0.02 -3.88
N VAL A 391 -20.23 0.74 -3.82
CA VAL A 391 -21.44 0.26 -3.15
C VAL A 391 -22.14 -0.80 -4.02
N GLY A 392 -22.03 -0.68 -5.34
CA GLY A 392 -22.37 -1.69 -6.33
C GLY A 392 -21.54 -1.47 -7.60
N PRO A 393 -21.69 -2.30 -8.65
CA PRO A 393 -20.89 -2.19 -9.87
C PRO A 393 -20.95 -0.80 -10.51
N ASP A 394 -22.13 -0.19 -10.51
CA ASP A 394 -22.41 1.11 -11.11
C ASP A 394 -22.67 2.21 -10.06
N TYR A 395 -22.23 2.00 -8.81
CA TYR A 395 -22.42 2.96 -7.71
C TYR A 395 -21.12 3.14 -6.92
N GLY A 396 -20.35 4.15 -7.29
CA GLY A 396 -19.13 4.55 -6.60
C GLY A 396 -19.35 5.73 -5.64
N ILE A 397 -18.55 5.76 -4.58
CA ILE A 397 -18.40 6.89 -3.65
C ILE A 397 -16.95 7.04 -3.23
N SER A 398 -16.48 8.27 -3.01
CA SER A 398 -15.09 8.56 -2.68
C SER A 398 -14.93 9.42 -1.43
N VAL A 399 -13.72 9.39 -0.89
CA VAL A 399 -13.20 10.41 0.04
C VAL A 399 -11.82 10.80 -0.45
N ALA A 400 -11.58 12.08 -0.66
CA ALA A 400 -10.34 12.63 -1.17
C ALA A 400 -9.79 13.72 -0.24
N ALA A 401 -8.47 13.87 -0.20
CA ALA A 401 -7.81 14.95 0.52
C ALA A 401 -6.43 15.23 -0.07
N VAL A 402 -6.05 16.51 -0.07
CA VAL A 402 -4.68 16.97 -0.32
C VAL A 402 -4.06 17.37 1.01
N TYR A 403 -2.79 17.02 1.22
CA TYR A 403 -2.08 17.31 2.46
C TYR A 403 -0.78 18.07 2.21
N ARG A 404 -0.42 18.90 3.18
CA ARG A 404 0.81 19.71 3.22
C ARG A 404 1.41 19.66 4.62
N MET A 405 2.68 20.03 4.74
CA MET A 405 3.29 20.28 6.04
C MET A 405 2.71 21.57 6.63
N GLN A 406 2.27 21.48 7.87
CA GLN A 406 1.82 22.61 8.69
C GLN A 406 2.32 22.36 10.12
N GLU A 407 3.13 23.27 10.65
CA GLU A 407 3.70 23.15 12.01
C GLU A 407 4.44 21.82 12.24
N GLY A 408 5.18 21.35 11.21
CA GLY A 408 5.94 20.09 11.28
C GLY A 408 5.10 18.82 11.15
N GLN A 409 3.80 18.92 10.86
CA GLN A 409 2.91 17.77 10.70
C GLN A 409 2.20 17.78 9.34
N ILE A 410 1.86 16.60 8.82
CA ILE A 410 1.01 16.43 7.64
C ILE A 410 -0.44 16.69 8.06
N LYS A 411 -0.98 17.81 7.58
CA LYS A 411 -2.37 18.22 7.78
C LYS A 411 -3.09 18.35 6.44
N SER A 412 -4.39 18.07 6.44
CA SER A 412 -5.24 18.31 5.28
C SER A 412 -5.24 19.80 4.94
N VAL A 413 -5.20 20.13 3.66
CA VAL A 413 -5.41 21.49 3.19
C VAL A 413 -6.90 21.80 3.31
N GLU A 414 -7.23 22.94 3.90
CA GLU A 414 -8.61 23.43 4.03
C GLU A 414 -9.27 23.55 2.65
N ASP A 415 -10.56 23.20 2.56
CA ASP A 415 -11.38 23.24 1.33
C ASP A 415 -10.84 22.47 0.11
N SER A 416 -9.90 21.53 0.29
CA SER A 416 -9.23 20.82 -0.82
C SER A 416 -9.71 19.37 -1.06
N GLY A 417 -10.66 18.89 -0.28
CA GLY A 417 -11.09 17.50 -0.26
C GLY A 417 -12.49 17.31 0.31
N GLY A 418 -12.80 16.10 0.75
CA GLY A 418 -14.10 15.74 1.30
C GLY A 418 -14.58 14.38 0.83
N VAL A 419 -15.83 14.06 1.17
CA VAL A 419 -16.54 12.88 0.68
C VAL A 419 -17.43 13.28 -0.51
N SER A 420 -17.85 12.31 -1.32
CA SER A 420 -18.86 12.56 -2.35
C SER A 420 -20.09 13.28 -1.78
N PRO A 421 -20.76 14.18 -2.54
CA PRO A 421 -21.99 14.81 -2.09
C PRO A 421 -23.10 13.78 -1.86
N THR A 422 -23.94 13.93 -0.83
CA THR A 422 -25.10 13.02 -0.58
C THR A 422 -26.18 13.17 -1.64
N GLU A 423 -26.38 14.39 -2.15
CA GLU A 423 -27.40 14.72 -3.16
C GLU A 423 -26.96 14.46 -4.60
N ALA A 424 -25.82 13.80 -4.81
CA ALA A 424 -25.34 13.52 -6.16
C ALA A 424 -26.25 12.51 -6.88
N ASP A 425 -26.50 12.74 -8.16
CA ASP A 425 -27.39 11.92 -8.97
C ASP A 425 -26.77 10.56 -9.36
N ALA A 426 -27.58 9.71 -10.02
CA ALA A 426 -27.16 8.38 -10.43
C ALA A 426 -26.03 8.39 -11.48
N GLU A 427 -25.89 9.45 -12.29
CA GLU A 427 -24.80 9.56 -13.26
C GLU A 427 -23.47 9.81 -12.54
N PHE A 428 -23.47 10.69 -11.54
CA PHE A 428 -22.30 10.92 -10.68
C PHE A 428 -21.84 9.63 -10.01
N ARG A 429 -22.76 8.82 -9.46
CA ARG A 429 -22.41 7.52 -8.84
C ARG A 429 -21.80 6.54 -9.84
N ARG A 430 -22.31 6.49 -11.07
CA ARG A 430 -21.74 5.66 -12.15
C ARG A 430 -20.35 6.12 -12.54
N ASP A 431 -20.15 7.42 -12.67
CA ASP A 431 -18.86 7.98 -13.02
C ASP A 431 -17.83 7.73 -11.92
N GLU A 432 -18.19 7.86 -10.64
CA GLU A 432 -17.29 7.50 -9.54
C GLU A 432 -16.91 6.00 -9.54
N ALA A 433 -17.81 5.10 -9.95
CA ALA A 433 -17.47 3.68 -10.10
C ALA A 433 -16.42 3.47 -11.21
N ARG A 434 -16.62 4.10 -12.38
CA ARG A 434 -15.63 4.08 -13.48
C ARG A 434 -14.30 4.70 -13.07
N TYR A 435 -14.33 5.80 -12.32
CA TYR A 435 -13.10 6.43 -11.82
C TYR A 435 -12.39 5.58 -10.78
N ALA A 436 -13.10 4.76 -10.00
CA ALA A 436 -12.48 3.79 -9.11
C ALA A 436 -11.66 2.75 -9.90
N GLU A 437 -12.21 2.23 -11.00
CA GLU A 437 -11.48 1.32 -11.90
C GLU A 437 -10.28 1.99 -12.56
N GLY A 438 -10.48 3.21 -13.08
CA GLY A 438 -9.41 4.01 -13.68
C GLY A 438 -8.29 4.32 -12.67
N TRP A 439 -8.66 4.64 -11.42
CA TRP A 439 -7.70 4.81 -10.33
C TRP A 439 -6.92 3.51 -10.07
N TYR A 440 -7.60 2.38 -9.99
CA TYR A 440 -6.97 1.09 -9.71
C TYR A 440 -5.95 0.70 -10.79
N GLN A 441 -6.32 0.81 -12.06
CA GLN A 441 -5.43 0.56 -13.19
C GLN A 441 -4.23 1.54 -13.17
N SER A 442 -4.50 2.82 -12.93
CA SER A 442 -3.45 3.85 -12.95
C SER A 442 -2.44 3.67 -11.80
N ILE A 443 -2.90 3.39 -10.58
CA ILE A 443 -2.02 3.27 -9.42
C ILE A 443 -1.21 1.97 -9.45
N THR A 444 -1.79 0.88 -9.94
CA THR A 444 -1.07 -0.40 -10.08
C THR A 444 -0.01 -0.33 -11.18
N SER A 445 -0.30 0.28 -12.34
CA SER A 445 0.73 0.59 -13.36
C SER A 445 1.78 1.59 -12.86
N ASP A 446 1.40 2.60 -12.08
CA ASP A 446 2.37 3.51 -11.47
C ASP A 446 3.34 2.76 -10.54
N MET A 447 2.90 1.70 -9.86
CA MET A 447 3.73 0.93 -8.94
C MET A 447 4.54 -0.17 -9.61
N PHE A 448 3.85 -1.08 -10.30
CA PHE A 448 4.44 -2.31 -10.82
C PHE A 448 4.97 -2.15 -12.24
N GLY A 449 4.39 -1.24 -13.03
CA GLY A 449 4.77 -0.96 -14.42
C GLY A 449 3.63 -1.11 -15.39
#